data_AF-A0AAV4D9G7-F1
#
_entry.id   AF-A0AAV4D9G7-F1
#
_cell.length_a   1.000
_cell.length_b   1.000
_cell.length_c   1.000
_cell.angle_alpha   90.00
_cell.angle_beta   90.00
_cell.angle_gamma   90.00
#
_symmetry.space_group_name_H-M   'P 1'
#
loop_
_entity.id
_entity.type
_entity.pdbx_description
1 polymer ?
#
loop_
_entity_poly.entity_id
_entity_poly.type
_entity_poly.pdbx_seq_one_letter_code
_entity_poly.pdbx_strand_id
1 'polypeptide(L)'
;MQPLRKETHQDVKVNQDAPVTFRDQAKAVLREFDDVLSDLPGQTDIIRHEIKLTDPTPFRISQYPIPIHARDAVKHEIQHMLDTGIIRPSSSPFALPITVVRKKDGTIRLCSDSAD
;
A
#
# COMPACT_ATOMS: atom_id res chain seq x y z
N MET A 1 -12.09 -5.20 -15.41
CA MET A 1 -11.13 -4.95 -14.31
C MET A 1 -11.95 -4.78 -13.04
N GLN A 2 -11.57 -5.45 -11.94
CA GLN A 2 -12.17 -5.15 -10.64
C GLN A 2 -11.74 -3.72 -10.20
N PRO A 3 -12.58 -2.99 -9.46
CA PRO A 3 -12.21 -1.69 -8.94
C PRO A 3 -11.02 -1.81 -7.98
N LEU A 4 -10.14 -0.81 -8.00
CA LEU A 4 -8.93 -0.80 -7.17
C LEU A 4 -9.25 -0.61 -5.68
N ARG A 5 -10.19 0.29 -5.40
CA ARG A 5 -10.78 0.54 -4.08
C ARG A 5 -11.74 -0.59 -3.75
N LYS A 6 -11.56 -1.24 -2.60
CA LYS A 6 -12.42 -2.35 -2.14
C LYS A 6 -13.31 -1.95 -0.97
N GLU A 7 -12.89 -0.97 -0.16
CA GLU A 7 -13.63 -0.53 1.03
C GLU A 7 -14.09 0.93 0.89
N THR A 8 -15.23 1.22 1.48
CA THR A 8 -15.89 2.54 1.45
C THR A 8 -16.51 2.90 2.80
N HIS A 9 -17.12 4.08 2.90
CA HIS A 9 -17.90 4.45 4.08
C HIS A 9 -19.04 3.46 4.42
N GLN A 10 -19.48 2.64 3.46
CA GLN A 10 -20.53 1.63 3.66
C GLN A 10 -20.07 0.46 4.54
N ASP A 11 -18.76 0.21 4.63
CA ASP A 11 -18.19 -0.87 5.44
C ASP A 11 -18.08 -0.50 6.93
N VAL A 12 -18.30 0.79 7.25
CA VAL A 12 -18.29 1.29 8.63
C VAL A 12 -19.52 0.80 9.39
N LYS A 13 -19.28 0.06 10.47
CA LYS A 13 -20.34 -0.46 11.35
C LYS A 13 -20.78 0.61 12.34
N VAL A 14 -21.92 1.25 12.08
CA VAL A 14 -22.58 2.17 13.03
C VAL A 14 -23.31 1.36 14.11
N ASN A 15 -23.10 1.73 15.38
CA ASN A 15 -23.76 1.08 16.51
C ASN A 15 -25.30 1.13 16.35
N GLN A 16 -25.93 -0.04 16.37
CA GLN A 16 -27.37 -0.17 16.15
C GLN A 16 -28.21 0.25 17.36
N ASP A 17 -27.64 0.20 18.56
CA ASP A 17 -28.31 0.54 19.83
C ASP A 17 -28.39 2.06 20.07
N ALA A 18 -27.69 2.86 19.26
CA ALA A 18 -27.70 4.32 19.36
C ALA A 18 -29.05 4.92 18.91
N PRO A 19 -29.46 6.08 19.44
CA PRO A 19 -30.63 6.81 18.98
C PRO A 19 -30.64 7.01 17.46
N VAL A 20 -31.82 6.92 16.83
CA VAL A 20 -31.98 7.06 15.37
C VAL A 20 -31.34 8.35 14.85
N THR A 21 -31.59 9.47 15.53
CA THR A 21 -31.01 10.78 15.20
C THR A 21 -29.49 10.76 15.14
N PHE A 22 -28.84 10.10 16.10
CA PHE A 22 -27.39 9.95 16.12
C PHE A 22 -26.89 9.07 14.97
N ARG A 23 -27.58 7.96 14.69
CA ARG A 23 -27.23 7.06 13.58
C ARG A 23 -27.33 7.77 12.22
N ASP A 24 -28.33 8.62 12.05
CA ASP A 24 -28.53 9.38 10.82
C ASP A 24 -27.46 10.47 10.65
N GLN A 25 -27.10 11.17 11.72
CA GLN A 25 -25.98 12.13 11.73
C GLN A 25 -24.66 11.45 11.39
N ALA A 26 -24.37 10.30 12.02
CA ALA A 26 -23.16 9.53 11.73
C ALA A 26 -23.09 9.10 10.26
N LYS A 27 -24.20 8.59 9.70
CA LYS A 27 -24.28 8.23 8.27
C LYS A 27 -24.13 9.44 7.34
N ALA A 28 -24.61 10.62 7.74
CA ALA A 28 -24.43 11.84 6.96
C ALA A 28 -22.95 12.22 6.86
N VAL A 29 -22.23 12.24 7.98
CA VAL A 29 -20.77 12.51 8.02
C VAL A 29 -20.00 11.46 7.22
N LEU A 30 -20.35 10.18 7.36
CA LEU A 30 -19.71 9.10 6.61
C LEU A 30 -19.86 9.25 5.08
N ARG A 31 -21.02 9.75 4.61
CA ARG A 31 -21.23 10.04 3.19
C ARG A 31 -20.50 11.30 2.74
N GLU A 32 -20.45 12.32 3.59
CA GLU A 32 -19.77 13.59 3.31
C GLU A 32 -18.26 13.37 3.07
N PHE A 33 -17.63 12.51 3.88
CA PHE A 33 -16.21 12.21 3.81
C PHE A 33 -15.91 10.81 3.26
N ASP A 34 -16.69 10.35 2.26
CA ASP A 34 -16.45 9.03 1.64
C ASP A 34 -15.06 8.91 1.01
N ASP A 35 -14.52 10.01 0.50
CA ASP A 35 -13.21 10.11 -0.12
C ASP A 35 -12.06 9.91 0.88
N VAL A 36 -12.25 10.31 2.15
CA VAL A 36 -11.27 10.11 3.23
C VAL A 36 -11.21 8.65 3.67
N LEU A 37 -12.33 7.91 3.56
CA LEU A 37 -12.44 6.52 3.97
C LEU A 37 -12.15 5.58 2.78
N SER A 38 -10.86 5.47 2.45
CA SER A 38 -10.37 4.60 1.37
C SER A 38 -9.33 3.60 1.88
N ASP A 39 -9.35 2.40 1.30
CA ASP A 39 -8.28 1.40 1.42
C ASP A 39 -7.09 1.66 0.48
N LEU A 40 -7.15 2.73 -0.32
CA LEU A 40 -6.06 3.17 -1.18
C LEU A 40 -5.24 4.27 -0.50
N PRO A 41 -3.91 4.29 -0.70
CA PRO A 41 -3.09 5.41 -0.26
C PRO A 41 -3.50 6.72 -0.93
N GLY A 42 -3.53 7.81 -0.16
CA GLY A 42 -3.67 9.16 -0.70
C GLY A 42 -2.39 9.65 -1.39
N GLN A 43 -2.51 10.66 -2.25
CA GLN A 43 -1.39 11.32 -2.93
C GLN A 43 -1.57 12.84 -2.87
N THR A 44 -0.46 13.58 -2.79
CA THR A 44 -0.45 15.04 -2.91
C THR A 44 0.58 15.49 -3.94
N ASP A 45 0.27 16.57 -4.65
CA ASP A 45 1.16 17.27 -5.58
C ASP A 45 1.70 18.60 -5.01
N ILE A 46 1.27 18.97 -3.79
CA ILE A 46 1.66 20.22 -3.11
C ILE A 46 3.16 20.27 -2.82
N ILE A 47 3.75 19.14 -2.41
CA ILE A 47 5.18 19.03 -2.10
C ILE A 47 5.72 17.68 -2.59
N ARG A 48 6.99 17.69 -3.02
CA ARG A 48 7.74 16.48 -3.30
C ARG A 48 8.90 16.35 -2.32
N HIS A 49 9.03 15.19 -1.72
CA HIS A 49 10.15 14.90 -0.85
C HIS A 49 11.41 14.64 -1.68
N GLU A 50 12.51 15.31 -1.33
CA GLU A 50 13.84 15.09 -1.91
C GLU A 50 14.75 14.47 -0.85
N ILE A 51 15.29 13.29 -1.14
CA ILE A 51 16.26 12.61 -0.29
C ILE A 51 17.66 13.11 -0.68
N LYS A 52 18.31 13.85 0.21
CA LYS A 52 19.69 14.32 0.02
C LYS A 52 20.66 13.27 0.54
N LEU A 53 21.46 12.71 -0.36
CA LEU A 53 22.46 11.69 -0.03
C LEU A 53 23.71 12.34 0.59
N THR A 54 24.32 11.65 1.54
CA THR A 54 25.65 12.00 2.07
C THR A 54 26.76 11.50 1.15
N ASP A 55 26.58 10.32 0.54
CA ASP A 55 27.43 9.75 -0.50
C ASP A 55 26.56 9.44 -1.75
N PRO A 56 26.83 10.08 -2.91
CA PRO A 56 26.08 9.84 -4.13
C PRO A 56 26.54 8.60 -4.93
N THR A 57 27.52 7.84 -4.43
CA THR A 57 28.07 6.67 -5.12
C THR A 57 26.99 5.58 -5.26
N PRO A 58 26.66 5.14 -6.49
CA PRO A 58 25.65 4.11 -6.68
C PRO A 58 26.08 2.73 -6.19
N PHE A 59 25.12 1.97 -5.65
CA PHE A 59 25.30 0.57 -5.29
C PHE A 59 24.18 -0.29 -5.85
N ARG A 60 24.51 -1.52 -6.24
CA ARG A 60 23.55 -2.47 -6.82
C ARG A 60 23.75 -3.85 -6.22
N ILE A 61 22.77 -4.29 -5.45
CA ILE A 61 22.72 -5.64 -4.89
C ILE A 61 21.73 -6.46 -5.72
N SER A 62 22.13 -7.67 -6.09
CA SER A 62 21.27 -8.59 -6.86
C SER A 62 20.14 -9.12 -6.00
N GLN A 63 18.97 -9.32 -6.61
CA GLN A 63 17.82 -9.95 -5.97
C GLN A 63 18.17 -11.38 -5.50
N TYR A 64 17.85 -11.70 -4.24
CA TYR A 64 17.95 -13.07 -3.73
C TYR A 64 16.92 -13.99 -4.41
N PRO A 65 17.21 -15.29 -4.55
CA PRO A 65 16.26 -16.25 -5.11
C PRO A 65 14.92 -16.23 -4.35
N ILE A 66 13.83 -16.03 -5.08
CA ILE A 66 12.47 -16.11 -4.52
C ILE A 66 12.03 -17.57 -4.49
N PRO A 67 11.63 -18.11 -3.32
CA PRO A 67 11.11 -19.47 -3.20
C PRO A 67 9.94 -19.73 -4.17
N ILE A 68 9.92 -20.90 -4.81
CA ILE A 68 8.94 -21.22 -5.86
C ILE A 68 7.50 -21.00 -5.39
N HIS A 69 7.16 -21.46 -4.19
CA HIS A 69 5.82 -21.33 -3.60
C HIS A 69 5.39 -19.88 -3.34
N ALA A 70 6.34 -18.92 -3.29
CA ALA A 70 6.05 -17.51 -3.04
C ALA A 70 6.01 -16.66 -4.33
N ARG A 71 6.49 -17.18 -5.47
CA ARG A 71 6.66 -16.39 -6.70
C ARG A 71 5.37 -15.74 -7.19
N ASP A 72 4.27 -16.48 -7.17
CA ASP A 72 2.99 -15.96 -7.68
C ASP A 72 2.41 -14.90 -6.74
N ALA A 73 2.54 -15.10 -5.43
CA ALA A 73 2.17 -14.10 -4.44
C ALA A 73 3.01 -12.81 -4.57
N VAL A 74 4.32 -12.94 -4.79
CA VAL A 74 5.21 -11.79 -5.02
C VAL A 74 4.81 -11.02 -6.28
N LYS A 75 4.54 -11.72 -7.38
CA LYS A 75 4.07 -11.09 -8.63
C LYS A 75 2.76 -10.34 -8.43
N HIS A 76 1.82 -10.95 -7.70
CA HIS A 76 0.53 -10.34 -7.39
C HIS A 76 0.70 -9.05 -6.59
N GLU A 77 1.54 -9.07 -5.55
CA GLU A 77 1.79 -7.89 -4.72
C GLU A 77 2.49 -6.77 -5.49
N ILE A 78 3.48 -7.10 -6.34
CA ILE A 78 4.13 -6.12 -7.23
C ILE A 78 3.11 -5.50 -8.18
N GLN A 79 2.24 -6.30 -8.79
CA GLN A 79 1.21 -5.79 -9.69
C GLN A 79 0.22 -4.89 -8.94
N HIS A 80 -0.20 -5.28 -7.73
CA HIS A 80 -1.07 -4.45 -6.91
C HIS A 80 -0.43 -3.09 -6.58
N MET A 81 0.85 -3.06 -6.20
CA MET A 81 1.56 -1.81 -5.94
C MET A 81 1.75 -0.94 -7.19
N LEU A 82 1.88 -1.56 -8.37
CA LEU A 82 1.91 -0.84 -9.66
C LEU A 82 0.54 -0.23 -9.97
N ASP A 83 -0.52 -1.02 -9.84
CA ASP A 83 -1.88 -0.57 -10.15
C ASP A 83 -2.35 0.54 -9.20
N THR A 84 -1.93 0.49 -7.92
CA THR A 84 -2.22 1.50 -6.89
C THR A 84 -1.30 2.72 -6.94
N GLY A 85 -0.29 2.71 -7.82
CA GLY A 85 0.65 3.83 -7.96
C GLY A 85 1.67 3.97 -6.82
N ILE A 86 1.75 2.99 -5.91
CA ILE A 86 2.75 2.96 -4.82
C ILE A 86 4.17 2.86 -5.39
N ILE A 87 4.34 2.06 -6.44
CA ILE A 87 5.62 1.91 -7.16
C ILE A 87 5.47 2.21 -8.65
N ARG A 88 6.59 2.44 -9.31
CA ARG A 88 6.66 2.60 -10.77
C ARG A 88 7.91 1.92 -11.34
N PRO A 89 7.89 1.49 -12.61
CA PRO A 89 9.09 1.07 -13.30
C PRO A 89 10.14 2.19 -13.29
N SER A 90 11.41 1.82 -13.07
CA SER A 90 12.52 2.77 -13.10
C SER A 90 13.81 2.09 -13.59
N SER A 91 14.71 2.90 -14.13
CA SER A 91 16.07 2.49 -14.50
C SER A 91 17.06 3.18 -13.56
N SER A 92 17.10 2.72 -12.31
CA SER A 92 17.95 3.29 -11.26
C SER A 92 19.35 2.66 -11.25
N PRO A 93 20.43 3.44 -11.05
CA PRO A 93 21.75 2.90 -10.77
C PRO A 93 21.84 2.30 -9.35
N PHE A 94 20.88 2.64 -8.46
CA PHE A 94 20.72 2.04 -7.14
C PHE A 94 19.76 0.85 -7.17
N ALA A 95 20.10 -0.26 -6.52
CA ALA A 95 19.16 -1.37 -6.29
C ALA A 95 19.44 -2.13 -5.00
N LEU A 96 18.35 -2.51 -4.31
CA LEU A 96 18.34 -3.39 -3.14
C LEU A 96 17.42 -4.58 -3.41
N PRO A 97 17.72 -5.75 -2.82
CA PRO A 97 16.84 -6.91 -2.94
C PRO A 97 15.60 -6.72 -2.07
N ILE A 98 14.52 -7.40 -2.44
CA ILE A 98 13.34 -7.59 -1.61
C ILE A 98 13.45 -8.90 -0.83
N THR A 99 12.92 -8.90 0.39
CA THR A 99 12.68 -10.08 1.20
C THR A 99 11.18 -10.35 1.31
N VAL A 100 10.81 -11.63 1.39
CA VAL A 100 9.41 -12.08 1.46
C VAL A 100 9.12 -12.56 2.87
N VAL A 101 8.24 -11.85 3.57
CA VAL A 101 7.85 -12.17 4.94
C VAL A 101 6.44 -12.73 4.96
N ARG A 102 6.22 -13.87 5.63
CA ARG A 102 4.89 -14.46 5.79
C ARG A 102 4.16 -13.82 6.97
N LYS A 103 2.94 -13.34 6.75
CA LYS A 103 2.04 -12.87 7.80
C LYS A 103 1.35 -14.04 8.52
N LYS A 104 0.79 -13.77 9.70
CA LYS A 104 0.01 -14.73 10.48
C LYS A 104 -1.23 -15.26 9.73
N ASP A 105 -1.85 -14.41 8.92
CA ASP A 105 -3.00 -14.75 8.08
C ASP A 105 -2.65 -15.60 6.84
N GLY A 106 -1.35 -15.91 6.64
CA GLY A 106 -0.87 -16.70 5.51
C GLY A 106 -0.52 -15.90 4.26
N THR A 107 -0.84 -14.60 4.20
CA THR A 107 -0.42 -13.69 3.13
C THR A 107 1.06 -13.29 3.26
N ILE A 108 1.59 -12.55 2.29
CA ILE A 108 2.99 -12.09 2.29
C ILE A 108 3.10 -10.57 2.51
N ARG A 109 4.30 -10.11 2.90
CA ARG A 109 4.78 -8.72 2.81
C ARG A 109 6.10 -8.71 2.06
N LEU A 110 6.26 -7.73 1.17
CA LEU A 110 7.55 -7.44 0.55
C LEU A 110 8.25 -6.36 1.37
N CYS A 111 9.49 -6.64 1.77
CA CYS A 111 10.32 -5.71 2.53
C CYS A 111 11.58 -5.39 1.71
N SER A 112 11.99 -4.12 1.68
CA SER A 112 13.31 -3.77 1.13
C SER A 112 14.38 -4.15 2.15
N ASP A 113 15.41 -4.85 1.71
CA ASP A 113 16.57 -5.17 2.54
C ASP A 113 17.49 -3.94 2.60
N SER A 114 17.51 -3.23 3.72
CA SER A 114 18.51 -2.20 3.96
C SER A 114 19.75 -2.88 4.51
N ALA A 115 20.80 -2.96 3.70
CA ALA A 115 22.12 -3.31 4.21
C ALA A 115 22.59 -2.18 5.12
N ASP A 116 22.71 -2.45 6.42
CA ASP A 116 23.53 -1.64 7.33
C ASP A 116 25.02 -1.84 7.01
#